data_AF-A0A7F8Q756-F1
#
_entry.id   AF-A0A7F8Q756-F1
#
_cell.length_a   1.000
_cell.length_b   1.000
_cell.length_c   1.000
_cell.angle_alpha   90.00
_cell.angle_beta   90.00
_cell.angle_gamma   90.00
#
_symmetry.space_group_name_H-M   'P 1'
#
loop_
_entity.id
_entity.type
_entity.pdbx_description
1 polymer ?
#
loop_
_entity_poly.entity_id
_entity_poly.type
_entity_poly.pdbx_seq_one_letter_code
_entity_poly.pdbx_strand_id
1 'polypeptide(L)'
;MSAVSEPQAAHSTLEKPPSTAILCNTCGNVCKGEVLRVQNKYFHIKCFVCKACGCDLAEGGFFVRQGEYICTRDYQRLYGTRCFSCDQFIEGEVVSALGKTYHPDCFVCAACR
;
A
#
# COMPACT_ATOMS: atom_id res chain seq x y z
N MET A 1 -43.48 29.56 55.32
CA MET A 1 -42.25 28.97 55.87
C MET A 1 -41.96 27.72 55.05
N SER A 2 -41.12 27.85 54.01
CA SER A 2 -39.75 27.27 53.97
C SER A 2 -39.80 25.78 53.60
N ALA A 3 -39.07 25.19 52.66
CA ALA A 3 -38.10 25.61 51.64
C ALA A 3 -37.86 24.36 50.74
N VAL A 4 -37.59 24.57 49.44
CA VAL A 4 -36.60 23.89 48.55
C VAL A 4 -36.39 22.36 48.75
N SER A 5 -36.45 21.50 47.72
CA SER A 5 -35.28 21.17 46.88
C SER A 5 -35.61 20.31 45.64
N GLU A 6 -35.24 20.81 44.46
CA GLU A 6 -34.82 20.04 43.28
C GLU A 6 -33.40 19.45 43.51
N PRO A 7 -33.00 18.37 42.81
CA PRO A 7 -32.35 18.53 41.50
C PRO A 7 -32.75 17.50 40.42
N GLN A 8 -32.77 17.97 39.18
CA GLN A 8 -32.61 17.18 37.95
C GLN A 8 -31.18 16.61 37.87
N ALA A 9 -31.04 15.36 37.45
CA ALA A 9 -29.78 14.83 36.92
C ALA A 9 -30.07 14.03 35.65
N ALA A 10 -29.95 14.72 34.52
CA ALA A 10 -29.92 14.13 33.20
C ALA A 10 -28.73 13.16 33.10
N HIS A 11 -29.00 11.91 32.74
CA HIS A 11 -27.98 11.00 32.24
C HIS A 11 -27.56 11.44 30.83
N SER A 12 -26.68 12.43 30.78
CA SER A 12 -25.89 12.72 29.58
C SER A 12 -24.78 11.69 29.51
N THR A 13 -24.95 10.67 28.66
CA THR A 13 -23.85 9.80 28.25
C THR A 13 -22.80 10.68 27.58
N LEU A 14 -21.76 11.01 28.32
CA LEU A 14 -20.57 11.70 27.83
C LEU A 14 -19.90 10.81 26.79
N GLU A 15 -20.24 11.00 25.52
CA GLU A 15 -19.42 10.54 24.41
C GLU A 15 -18.08 11.29 24.50
N LYS A 16 -17.07 10.62 25.06
CA LYS A 16 -15.68 11.10 25.00
C LYS A 16 -15.33 11.29 23.51
N PRO A 17 -14.98 12.50 23.05
CA PRO A 17 -14.47 12.65 21.69
C PRO A 17 -13.18 11.83 21.61
N PRO A 18 -13.04 10.85 20.69
CA PRO A 18 -11.79 10.14 20.53
C PRO A 18 -10.82 11.12 19.87
N SER A 19 -9.96 11.72 20.69
CA SER A 19 -8.79 12.46 20.23
C SER A 19 -7.94 11.51 19.36
N THR A 20 -8.04 11.73 18.05
CA THR A 20 -7.21 11.12 16.99
C THR A 20 -7.44 9.63 16.72
N ALA A 21 -8.67 9.24 16.39
CA ALA A 21 -8.95 7.90 15.86
C ALA A 21 -8.12 7.62 14.58
N ILE A 22 -7.37 6.52 14.59
CA ILE A 22 -6.60 6.06 13.41
C ILE A 22 -7.58 5.40 12.43
N LEU A 23 -7.64 5.91 11.20
CA LEU A 23 -8.51 5.38 10.15
C LEU A 23 -7.70 4.54 9.15
N CYS A 24 -8.27 3.40 8.76
CA CYS A 24 -7.71 2.61 7.68
C CYS A 24 -7.89 3.32 6.34
N ASN A 25 -6.80 3.51 5.59
CA ASN A 25 -6.85 4.16 4.28
C ASN A 25 -7.55 3.29 3.20
N THR A 26 -7.65 1.97 3.39
CA THR A 26 -8.34 1.08 2.43
C THR A 26 -9.85 1.03 2.67
N CYS A 27 -10.30 0.81 3.91
CA CYS A 27 -11.72 0.59 4.22
C CYS A 27 -12.42 1.79 4.90
N GLY A 28 -11.67 2.82 5.32
CA GLY A 28 -12.20 4.02 5.98
C GLY A 28 -12.59 3.85 7.45
N ASN A 29 -12.64 2.61 7.95
CA ASN A 29 -13.04 2.32 9.33
C ASN A 29 -11.89 2.56 10.33
N VAL A 30 -12.26 2.77 11.59
CA VAL A 30 -11.30 2.92 12.69
C VAL A 30 -10.49 1.64 12.88
N CYS A 31 -9.17 1.79 12.94
CA CYS A 31 -8.28 0.73 13.33
C CYS A 31 -8.30 0.53 14.84
N LYS A 32 -8.43 -0.73 15.29
CA LYS A 32 -8.39 -1.12 16.70
C LYS A 32 -7.21 -2.06 16.91
N GLY A 33 -6.40 -1.80 17.93
CA GLY A 33 -5.24 -2.63 18.24
C GLY A 33 -4.06 -2.37 17.30
N GLU A 34 -3.43 -3.45 16.83
CA GLU A 34 -2.23 -3.38 15.98
C GLU A 34 -2.58 -2.91 14.55
N VAL A 35 -1.75 -2.02 14.01
CA VAL A 35 -1.96 -1.38 12.71
C VAL A 35 -0.68 -1.35 11.90
N LEU A 36 -0.80 -1.46 10.59
CA LEU A 36 0.31 -1.21 9.68
C LEU A 36 0.37 0.27 9.37
N ARG A 37 1.56 0.84 9.56
CA ARG A 37 1.87 2.20 9.12
C ARG A 37 2.76 2.12 7.89
N VAL A 38 2.26 2.65 6.78
CA VAL A 38 3.00 2.71 5.51
C VAL A 38 3.08 4.17 5.09
N GLN A 39 4.31 4.68 5.04
CA GLN A 39 4.60 6.11 4.88
C GLN A 39 3.89 6.94 5.98
N ASN A 40 2.77 7.58 5.64
CA ASN A 40 1.95 8.37 6.56
C ASN A 40 0.47 7.96 6.57
N LYS A 41 0.19 6.74 6.12
CA LYS A 41 -1.16 6.14 6.07
C LYS A 41 -1.20 4.90 6.97
N TYR A 42 -2.38 4.64 7.52
CA TYR A 42 -2.62 3.51 8.42
C TYR A 42 -3.55 2.49 7.77
N PHE A 43 -3.32 1.23 8.08
CA PHE A 43 -4.08 0.12 7.51
C PHE A 43 -4.35 -0.93 8.59
N HIS A 44 -5.50 -1.60 8.51
CA HIS A 44 -5.61 -2.92 9.13
C HIS A 44 -4.63 -3.85 8.40
N ILE A 45 -4.01 -4.77 9.13
CA ILE A 45 -3.09 -5.77 8.56
C ILE A 45 -3.76 -6.46 7.35
N LYS A 46 -4.99 -6.95 7.55
CA LYS A 46 -5.82 -7.61 6.50
C LYS A 46 -6.27 -6.71 5.35
N CYS A 47 -6.20 -5.39 5.52
CA CYS A 47 -6.61 -4.43 4.48
C CYS A 47 -5.42 -3.91 3.66
N PHE A 48 -4.20 -4.26 4.03
CA PHE A 48 -3.00 -3.93 3.28
C PHE A 48 -2.67 -5.06 2.30
N VAL A 49 -3.45 -5.10 1.22
CA VAL A 49 -3.41 -6.18 0.21
C VAL A 49 -3.16 -5.65 -1.19
N CYS A 50 -2.63 -6.51 -2.06
CA CYS A 50 -2.40 -6.20 -3.45
C CYS A 50 -3.72 -5.90 -4.18
N LYS A 51 -3.79 -4.77 -4.87
CA LYS A 51 -4.96 -4.40 -5.66
C LYS A 51 -5.26 -5.39 -6.81
N ALA A 52 -4.24 -6.03 -7.37
CA ALA A 52 -4.36 -6.91 -8.53
C ALA A 52 -4.70 -8.36 -8.14
N CYS A 53 -3.98 -8.98 -7.19
CA CYS A 53 -4.21 -10.37 -6.79
C CYS A 53 -4.81 -10.56 -5.38
N GLY A 54 -4.90 -9.51 -4.56
CA GLY A 54 -5.44 -9.59 -3.20
C GLY A 54 -4.51 -10.23 -2.16
N CYS A 55 -3.26 -10.56 -2.51
CA CYS A 55 -2.31 -11.12 -1.54
C CYS A 55 -1.95 -10.10 -0.45
N ASP A 56 -1.59 -10.59 0.73
CA ASP A 56 -1.08 -9.77 1.83
C ASP A 56 0.25 -9.08 1.41
N LEU A 57 0.38 -7.79 1.72
CA LEU A 57 1.58 -6.98 1.43
C LEU A 57 2.43 -6.67 2.66
N ALA A 58 2.03 -7.12 3.85
CA ALA A 58 2.70 -6.81 5.11
C ALA A 58 4.09 -7.45 5.22
N GLU A 59 4.25 -8.67 4.68
CA GLU A 59 5.51 -9.43 4.75
C GLU A 59 6.34 -9.32 3.46
N GLY A 60 5.77 -8.79 2.37
CA GLY A 60 6.39 -8.75 1.05
C GLY A 60 6.76 -7.35 0.57
N GLY A 61 7.55 -7.30 -0.51
CA GLY A 61 7.77 -6.06 -1.24
C GLY A 61 6.50 -5.59 -1.97
N PHE A 62 6.24 -4.29 -1.93
CA PHE A 62 5.13 -3.67 -2.65
C PHE A 62 5.57 -2.37 -3.34
N PHE A 63 4.81 -1.98 -4.36
CA PHE A 63 4.95 -0.73 -5.08
C PHE A 63 3.66 0.07 -4.95
N VAL A 64 3.79 1.39 -4.86
CA VAL A 64 2.65 2.31 -4.83
C VAL A 64 2.56 3.01 -6.18
N ARG A 65 1.44 2.82 -6.89
CA ARG A 65 1.20 3.47 -8.18
C ARG A 65 -0.18 4.10 -8.18
N GLN A 66 -0.27 5.41 -8.44
CA GLN A 66 -1.54 6.15 -8.48
C GLN A 66 -2.40 5.97 -7.20
N GLY A 67 -1.76 5.76 -6.05
CA GLY A 67 -2.44 5.52 -4.78
C GLY A 67 -2.86 4.06 -4.53
N GLU A 68 -2.59 3.16 -5.47
CA GLU A 68 -2.85 1.71 -5.32
C GLU A 68 -1.58 0.97 -4.88
N TYR A 69 -1.77 -0.06 -4.06
CA TYR A 69 -0.69 -0.91 -3.55
C TYR A 69 -0.66 -2.23 -4.32
N ILE A 70 0.48 -2.55 -4.91
CA ILE A 70 0.64 -3.70 -5.81
C ILE A 70 1.86 -4.51 -5.37
N CYS A 71 1.75 -5.84 -5.29
CA CYS A 71 2.90 -6.68 -4.93
C CYS A 71 3.95 -6.65 -6.04
N THR A 72 5.22 -6.94 -5.70
CA THR A 72 6.32 -6.97 -6.68
C THR A 72 6.00 -7.80 -7.92
N ARG A 73 5.40 -8.97 -7.75
CA ARG A 73 5.05 -9.89 -8.85
C ARG A 73 4.06 -9.27 -9.83
N ASP A 74 2.96 -8.71 -9.33
CA ASP A 74 1.95 -8.09 -10.20
C ASP A 74 2.45 -6.77 -10.77
N TYR A 75 3.29 -6.04 -10.03
CA TYR A 75 3.93 -4.84 -10.55
C TYR A 75 4.82 -5.16 -11.76
N GLN A 76 5.66 -6.20 -11.66
CA GLN A 76 6.45 -6.69 -12.80
C GLN A 76 5.56 -7.19 -13.95
N ARG A 77 4.50 -7.94 -13.65
CA ARG A 77 3.58 -8.45 -14.68
C ARG A 77 2.86 -7.33 -15.44
N LEU A 78 2.43 -6.28 -14.74
CA LEU A 78 1.61 -5.20 -15.31
C LEU A 78 2.47 -4.08 -15.91
N TYR A 79 3.62 -3.80 -15.32
CA TYR A 79 4.44 -2.61 -15.62
C TYR A 79 5.93 -2.91 -15.82
N GLY A 80 6.35 -4.16 -15.69
CA GLY A 80 7.73 -4.56 -15.87
C GLY A 80 8.16 -4.46 -17.33
N THR A 81 9.38 -3.97 -17.53
CA THR A 81 10.04 -3.96 -18.83
C THR A 81 10.64 -5.34 -19.09
N ARG A 82 10.40 -5.90 -20.28
CA ARG A 82 11.02 -7.15 -20.70
C ARG A 82 12.27 -6.91 -21.53
N CYS A 83 13.25 -7.77 -21.34
CA CYS A 83 14.44 -7.79 -22.18
C CYS A 83 14.08 -8.38 -23.54
N PHE A 84 14.39 -7.65 -24.62
CA PHE A 84 14.13 -8.10 -25.98
C PHE A 84 14.93 -9.36 -26.35
N SER A 85 16.07 -9.61 -25.69
CA SER A 85 16.92 -10.76 -26.01
C SER A 85 16.52 -12.06 -25.30
N CYS A 86 16.01 -12.00 -24.07
CA CYS A 86 15.73 -13.21 -23.26
C CYS A 86 14.27 -13.32 -22.79
N ASP A 87 13.44 -12.33 -23.10
CA ASP A 87 12.03 -12.18 -22.70
C ASP A 87 11.78 -12.20 -21.18
N GLN A 88 12.83 -12.14 -20.37
CA GLN A 88 12.72 -12.01 -18.91
C GLN A 88 12.55 -10.55 -18.50
N PHE A 89 11.93 -10.33 -17.34
CA PHE A 89 11.81 -9.00 -16.76
C PHE A 89 13.18 -8.43 -16.39
N ILE A 90 13.37 -7.15 -16.69
CA ILE A 90 14.57 -6.40 -16.31
C ILE A 90 14.33 -5.85 -14.91
N GLU A 91 15.14 -6.32 -13.96
CA GLU A 91 15.21 -5.78 -12.61
C GLU A 91 16.43 -4.86 -12.51
N GLY A 92 16.24 -3.62 -12.08
CA GLY A 92 17.35 -2.66 -11.92
C GLY A 92 17.71 -1.90 -13.20
N GLU A 93 18.97 -2.00 -13.63
CA GLU A 93 19.52 -1.21 -14.73
C GLU A 93 19.01 -1.69 -16.09
N VAL A 94 18.68 -0.75 -16.97
CA VAL A 94 18.15 -1.01 -18.30
C VAL A 94 19.02 -0.34 -19.36
N VAL A 95 19.34 -1.09 -20.41
CA VAL A 95 19.97 -0.55 -21.61
C VAL A 95 18.91 -0.42 -22.70
N SER A 96 18.74 0.79 -23.23
CA SER A 96 17.81 1.07 -24.33
C SER A 96 18.57 1.38 -25.61
N ALA A 97 18.32 0.62 -26.67
CA ALA A 97 18.92 0.83 -27.98
C ALA A 97 17.89 0.56 -29.09
N LEU A 98 17.79 1.47 -30.06
CA LEU A 98 16.89 1.35 -31.23
C LEU A 98 15.42 1.05 -30.85
N GLY A 99 14.93 1.62 -29.74
CA GLY A 99 13.55 1.40 -29.26
C GLY A 99 13.30 0.04 -28.58
N LYS A 100 14.36 -0.73 -28.30
CA LYS A 100 14.30 -2.00 -27.58
C LYS A 100 15.06 -1.89 -26.26
N THR A 101 14.64 -2.67 -25.28
CA THR A 101 15.21 -2.71 -23.93
C THR A 101 15.90 -4.04 -23.67
N TYR A 102 17.05 -4.00 -23.02
CA TYR A 102 17.90 -5.16 -22.76
C TYR A 102 18.44 -5.12 -21.33
N HIS A 103 18.71 -6.29 -20.74
CA HIS A 103 19.66 -6.36 -19.63
C HIS A 103 21.04 -5.90 -20.10
N PRO A 104 21.87 -5.30 -19.24
CA PRO A 104 23.26 -4.97 -19.57
C PRO A 104 24.03 -6.16 -20.17
N ASP A 105 23.89 -7.35 -19.56
CA ASP A 105 24.54 -8.58 -20.02
C ASP A 105 23.95 -9.15 -21.33
N CYS A 106 22.72 -8.76 -21.67
CA CYS A 106 22.05 -9.19 -22.90
C CYS A 106 22.34 -8.25 -24.07
N PHE A 107 22.86 -7.05 -23.82
CA PHE A 107 23.22 -6.10 -24.86
C PHE A 107 24.63 -6.36 -25.39
N VAL A 108 24.79 -7.51 -26.06
CA VAL A 108 26.06 -7.95 -26.64
C VAL A 108 26.05 -7.88 -28.16
N CYS A 109 27.21 -7.60 -28.76
CA CYS A 109 27.36 -7.57 -30.20
C CYS A 109 27.13 -8.97 -30.80
N ALA A 110 26.24 -9.08 -31.79
CA ALA A 110 26.00 -10.35 -32.47
C ALA A 110 27.22 -10.85 -33.27
N ALA A 111 28.15 -9.96 -33.63
CA ALA A 111 29.31 -10.27 -34.46
C ALA A 111 30.56 -10.68 -33.67
N CYS A 112 30.74 -10.22 -32.43
CA CYS A 112 31.99 -10.41 -31.66
C CYS A 112 31.74 -10.92 -30.23
N ARG A 113 30.66 -11.69 -30.04
CA ARG A 113 30.28 -12.27 -28.75
C ARG A 113 31.39 -13.10 -28.13
#